data_AF-A0A2E4IB54-F1
#
_entry.id   AF-A0A2E4IB54-F1
#
_cell.length_a   1.000
_cell.length_b   1.000
_cell.length_c   1.000
_cell.angle_alpha   90.00
_cell.angle_beta   90.00
_cell.angle_gamma   90.00
#
_symmetry.space_group_name_H-M   'P 1'
#
loop_
_entity.id
_entity.type
_entity.pdbx_description
1 polymer ?
#
loop_
_entity_poly.entity_id
_entity_poly.type
_entity_poly.pdbx_seq_one_letter_code
_entity_poly.pdbx_strand_id
1 'polypeptide(L)'
;MACSPKQSKNITNGTYISAIQEGVIKDKDGEKFIIDISEGDKIYYLIRHAEKDTVPVDNPKLTEIGIKRANFLANMMKGTRIDGIYSTMYTRTLFTIDSLASRKGLKILPYKPSALKLLHKTISQDTTQSAVIVVGHSNTTPALANVILGKQEFTTGFDESDYDNILIVIDRKEEENTVYKLRFNSKM
;
A
#
# COMPACT_ATOMS: atom_id res chain seq x y z
N MET A 1 32.87 23.79 9.66
CA MET A 1 32.20 22.63 9.04
C MET A 1 30.69 22.77 9.26
N ALA A 2 30.00 23.40 8.31
CA ALA A 2 28.54 23.49 8.35
C ALA A 2 27.98 22.24 7.66
N CYS A 3 27.39 21.35 8.44
CA CYS A 3 26.61 20.25 7.89
C CYS A 3 25.24 20.84 7.53
N SER A 4 25.07 21.18 6.25
CA SER A 4 23.77 21.60 5.73
C SER A 4 22.78 20.45 5.92
N PRO A 5 21.56 20.68 6.47
CA PRO A 5 20.54 19.67 6.49
C PRO A 5 20.23 19.28 5.05
N LYS A 6 20.46 18.02 4.69
CA LYS A 6 20.07 17.48 3.38
C LYS A 6 18.56 17.67 3.25
N GLN A 7 18.14 18.65 2.44
CA GLN A 7 16.74 18.86 2.07
C GLN A 7 16.13 17.53 1.66
N SER A 8 15.03 17.15 2.31
CA SER A 8 14.19 16.05 1.82
C SER A 8 13.68 16.45 0.44
N LYS A 9 14.15 15.77 -0.61
CA LYS A 9 13.55 15.92 -1.95
C LYS A 9 12.05 15.62 -1.83
N ASN A 10 11.22 16.38 -2.54
CA ASN A 10 9.81 16.04 -2.69
C ASN A 10 9.71 14.76 -3.53
N ILE A 11 9.01 13.74 -3.03
CA ILE A 11 8.77 12.51 -3.79
C ILE A 11 7.81 12.81 -4.95
N THR A 12 8.17 12.41 -6.17
CA THR A 12 7.33 12.65 -7.35
C THR A 12 6.38 11.48 -7.55
N ASN A 13 5.18 11.78 -8.06
CA ASN A 13 4.21 10.76 -8.43
C ASN A 13 4.83 9.80 -9.46
N GLY A 14 4.61 8.50 -9.27
CA GLY A 14 5.16 7.45 -10.14
C GLY A 14 6.59 7.02 -9.79
N THR A 15 7.20 7.58 -8.73
CA THR A 15 8.54 7.18 -8.29
C THR A 15 8.56 5.70 -7.92
N TYR A 16 9.55 4.99 -8.45
CA TYR A 16 9.81 3.60 -8.10
C TYR A 16 10.59 3.49 -6.79
N ILE A 17 10.06 2.70 -5.86
CA ILE A 17 10.63 2.53 -4.52
C ILE A 17 11.22 1.14 -4.33
N SER A 18 12.31 1.07 -3.55
CA SER A 18 13.06 -0.14 -3.25
C SER A 18 12.82 -0.65 -1.83
N ALA A 19 12.48 0.23 -0.88
CA ALA A 19 12.20 -0.12 0.50
C ALA A 19 11.34 0.92 1.22
N ILE A 20 10.58 0.46 2.22
CA ILE A 20 9.89 1.31 3.20
C ILE A 20 10.32 0.87 4.60
N GLN A 21 10.92 1.76 5.39
CA GLN A 21 11.46 1.45 6.72
C GLN A 21 11.21 2.63 7.65
N GLU A 22 10.43 2.42 8.72
CA GLU A 22 10.24 3.42 9.80
C GLU A 22 9.87 4.84 9.30
N GLY A 23 8.91 4.96 8.38
CA GLY A 23 8.51 6.26 7.80
C GLY A 23 9.47 6.81 6.73
N VAL A 24 10.58 6.12 6.47
CA VAL A 24 11.51 6.43 5.39
C VAL A 24 11.23 5.57 4.17
N ILE A 25 10.94 6.22 3.05
CA ILE A 25 10.85 5.60 1.73
C ILE A 25 12.22 5.73 1.07
N LYS A 26 12.72 4.66 0.48
CA LYS A 26 13.90 4.68 -0.38
C LYS A 26 13.48 4.49 -1.83
N ASP A 27 13.91 5.37 -2.72
CA ASP A 27 13.73 5.13 -4.15
C ASP A 27 14.70 4.05 -4.66
N LYS A 28 14.64 3.78 -5.97
CA LYS A 28 15.55 2.85 -6.66
C LYS A 28 17.02 3.28 -6.63
N ASP A 29 17.30 4.58 -6.53
CA ASP A 29 18.65 5.14 -6.55
C ASP A 29 19.24 5.26 -5.13
N GLY A 30 18.45 4.90 -4.11
CA GLY A 30 18.84 4.94 -2.70
C GLY A 30 18.58 6.29 -2.02
N GLU A 31 17.95 7.24 -2.72
CA GLU A 31 17.52 8.51 -2.14
C GLU A 31 16.41 8.26 -1.12
N LYS A 32 16.48 8.99 -0.02
CA LYS A 32 15.57 8.83 1.12
C LYS A 32 14.55 9.95 1.15
N PHE A 33 13.30 9.58 1.32
CA PHE A 33 12.17 10.47 1.52
C PHE A 33 11.59 10.16 2.88
N ILE A 34 11.45 11.19 3.72
CA ILE A 34 10.84 11.05 5.03
C ILE A 34 9.38 11.47 4.88
N ILE A 35 8.47 10.60 5.31
CA ILE A 35 7.07 10.98 5.48
C ILE A 35 6.92 11.53 6.89
N ASP A 36 6.37 12.74 7.00
CA ASP A 36 6.08 13.34 8.28
C ASP A 36 4.77 12.77 8.85
N ILE A 37 4.88 12.09 9.99
CA ILE A 37 3.80 11.37 10.67
C ILE A 37 3.69 11.89 12.08
N SER A 38 2.53 12.45 12.42
CA SER A 38 2.25 13.00 13.74
C SER A 38 1.56 11.98 14.64
N GLU A 39 1.53 12.26 15.95
CA GLU A 39 0.80 11.41 16.89
C GLU A 39 -0.70 11.36 16.55
N GLY A 40 -1.25 10.16 16.43
CA GLY A 40 -2.65 9.94 16.07
C GLY A 40 -2.91 9.81 14.57
N ASP A 41 -1.92 10.12 13.71
CA ASP A 41 -2.02 9.85 12.28
C ASP A 41 -2.03 8.34 12.02
N LYS A 42 -2.70 7.94 10.93
CA LYS A 42 -2.76 6.55 10.46
C LYS A 42 -2.24 6.43 9.04
N ILE A 43 -1.38 5.43 8.83
CA ILE A 43 -0.79 5.14 7.53
C ILE A 43 -1.51 3.98 6.87
N TYR A 44 -1.98 4.19 5.65
CA TYR A 44 -2.61 3.18 4.82
C TYR A 44 -1.72 2.91 3.60
N TYR A 45 -1.13 1.71 3.56
CA TYR A 45 -0.48 1.19 2.37
C TYR A 45 -1.54 0.48 1.52
N LEU A 46 -1.92 1.08 0.40
CA LEU A 46 -2.95 0.54 -0.48
C LEU A 46 -2.31 -0.02 -1.74
N ILE A 47 -2.58 -1.29 -2.03
CA ILE A 47 -2.10 -1.95 -3.24
C ILE A 47 -3.24 -2.68 -3.96
N ARG A 48 -3.06 -2.91 -5.25
CA ARG A 48 -3.83 -3.92 -6.01
C ARG A 48 -3.15 -5.28 -5.84
N HIS A 49 -3.89 -6.38 -6.01
CA HIS A 49 -3.26 -7.69 -6.20
C HIS A 49 -2.19 -7.67 -7.32
N ALA A 50 -1.21 -8.56 -7.25
CA ALA A 50 -0.21 -8.77 -8.29
C ALA A 50 -0.79 -9.47 -9.54
N GLU A 51 0.02 -9.71 -10.58
CA GLU A 51 -0.44 -10.33 -11.83
C GLU A 51 -1.12 -11.65 -11.56
N LYS A 52 -2.36 -11.74 -12.03
CA LYS A 52 -3.16 -12.94 -11.97
C LYS A 52 -3.09 -13.69 -13.30
N ASP A 53 -3.30 -14.99 -13.23
CA ASP A 53 -3.58 -15.80 -14.40
C ASP A 53 -4.94 -15.39 -15.01
N THR A 54 -5.23 -15.89 -16.21
CA THR A 54 -6.56 -15.80 -16.83
C THR A 54 -7.41 -17.03 -16.50
N VAL A 55 -6.81 -18.09 -15.94
CA VAL A 55 -7.50 -19.35 -15.64
C VAL A 55 -7.32 -19.77 -14.16
N PRO A 56 -8.40 -20.22 -13.47
CA PRO A 56 -9.80 -20.08 -13.86
C PRO A 56 -10.23 -18.60 -13.87
N VAL A 57 -11.21 -18.24 -14.69
CA VAL A 57 -11.63 -16.84 -14.91
C VAL A 57 -12.11 -16.17 -13.63
N ASP A 58 -12.87 -16.88 -12.79
CA ASP A 58 -13.56 -16.30 -11.63
C ASP A 58 -12.62 -15.94 -10.48
N ASN A 59 -11.65 -16.83 -10.21
CA ASN A 59 -10.72 -16.67 -9.10
C ASN A 59 -9.33 -17.21 -9.43
N PRO A 60 -8.64 -16.58 -10.41
CA PRO A 60 -7.34 -17.03 -10.86
C PRO A 60 -6.29 -16.86 -9.76
N LYS A 61 -5.30 -17.76 -9.79
CA LYS A 61 -4.09 -17.65 -8.98
C LYS A 61 -3.18 -16.55 -9.53
N LEU A 62 -2.10 -16.23 -8.80
CA LEU A 62 -1.04 -15.39 -9.33
C LEU A 62 -0.24 -16.14 -10.40
N THR A 63 0.22 -15.41 -11.42
CA THR A 63 1.24 -15.92 -12.34
C THR A 63 2.61 -15.96 -11.63
N GLU A 64 3.62 -16.56 -12.25
CA GLU A 64 4.99 -16.51 -11.72
C GLU A 64 5.51 -15.08 -11.52
N ILE A 65 5.14 -14.16 -12.42
CA ILE A 65 5.48 -12.74 -12.30
C ILE A 65 4.78 -12.14 -11.07
N GLY A 66 3.50 -12.48 -10.87
CA GLY A 66 2.73 -12.04 -9.71
C GLY A 66 3.31 -12.55 -8.39
N ILE A 67 3.75 -13.81 -8.34
CA ILE A 67 4.44 -14.39 -7.18
C ILE A 67 5.75 -13.65 -6.89
N LYS A 68 6.55 -13.34 -7.92
CA LYS A 68 7.77 -12.54 -7.78
C LYS A 68 7.47 -11.14 -7.24
N ARG A 69 6.41 -10.47 -7.70
CA ARG A 69 5.99 -9.18 -7.14
C ARG A 69 5.53 -9.29 -5.69
N ALA A 70 4.73 -10.31 -5.35
CA ALA A 70 4.28 -10.54 -3.97
C ALA A 70 5.47 -10.73 -3.01
N ASN A 71 6.48 -11.49 -3.43
CA ASN A 71 7.71 -11.65 -2.66
C ASN A 71 8.54 -10.37 -2.58
N PHE A 72 8.61 -9.60 -3.66
CA PHE A 72 9.29 -8.29 -3.65
C PHE A 72 8.61 -7.31 -2.70
N LEU A 73 7.27 -7.23 -2.70
CA LEU A 73 6.50 -6.44 -1.73
C LEU A 73 6.87 -6.82 -0.29
N ALA A 74 6.88 -8.12 0.01
CA ALA A 74 7.23 -8.62 1.34
C ALA A 74 8.66 -8.22 1.76
N ASN A 75 9.61 -8.22 0.83
CA ASN A 75 10.98 -7.78 1.06
C ASN A 75 11.09 -6.26 1.22
N MET A 76 10.43 -5.49 0.37
CA MET A 76 10.39 -4.03 0.37
C MET A 76 9.84 -3.50 1.70
N MET A 77 8.84 -4.18 2.26
CA MET A 77 8.16 -3.78 3.50
C MET A 77 8.66 -4.51 4.76
N LYS A 78 9.77 -5.27 4.68
CA LYS A 78 10.27 -6.08 5.80
C LYS A 78 10.57 -5.25 7.06
N GLY A 79 11.04 -4.00 6.89
CA GLY A 79 11.33 -3.06 7.97
C GLY A 79 10.21 -2.05 8.25
N THR A 80 9.08 -2.14 7.55
CA THR A 80 7.92 -1.28 7.79
C THR A 80 7.13 -1.78 8.99
N ARG A 81 6.72 -0.89 9.89
CA ARG A 81 5.70 -1.23 10.89
C ARG A 81 4.36 -1.46 10.18
N ILE A 82 3.74 -2.60 10.43
CA ILE A 82 2.40 -2.94 9.98
C ILE A 82 1.70 -3.55 11.18
N ASP A 83 0.59 -2.96 11.59
CA ASP A 83 -0.23 -3.40 12.72
C ASP A 83 -1.44 -4.23 12.23
N GLY A 84 -1.88 -4.01 10.99
CA GLY A 84 -3.01 -4.73 10.38
C GLY A 84 -2.80 -5.03 8.89
N ILE A 85 -3.24 -6.21 8.46
CA ILE A 85 -3.22 -6.65 7.06
C ILE A 85 -4.65 -6.94 6.64
N TYR A 86 -5.14 -6.23 5.62
CA TYR A 86 -6.51 -6.37 5.11
C TYR A 86 -6.49 -6.81 3.66
N SER A 87 -7.38 -7.75 3.32
CA SER A 87 -7.50 -8.24 1.94
C SER A 87 -8.95 -8.62 1.64
N THR A 88 -9.35 -8.53 0.38
CA THR A 88 -10.54 -9.24 -0.09
C THR A 88 -10.24 -10.74 -0.16
N MET A 89 -11.29 -11.57 -0.19
CA MET A 89 -11.17 -13.04 -0.15
C MET A 89 -10.89 -13.69 -1.52
N TYR A 90 -10.47 -12.93 -2.52
CA TYR A 90 -10.04 -13.51 -3.80
C TYR A 90 -8.65 -14.14 -3.65
N THR A 91 -8.39 -15.24 -4.35
CA THR A 91 -7.11 -15.96 -4.29
C THR A 91 -5.95 -15.06 -4.68
N ARG A 92 -6.11 -14.23 -5.72
CA ARG A 92 -5.09 -13.26 -6.15
C ARG A 92 -4.72 -12.23 -5.07
N THR A 93 -5.68 -11.72 -4.29
CA THR A 93 -5.40 -10.74 -3.24
C THR A 93 -4.75 -11.41 -2.03
N LEU A 94 -5.27 -12.58 -1.62
CA LEU A 94 -4.68 -13.39 -0.54
C LEU A 94 -3.23 -13.78 -0.85
N PHE A 95 -2.96 -14.31 -2.05
CA PHE A 95 -1.61 -14.73 -2.43
C PHE A 95 -0.64 -13.56 -2.62
N THR A 96 -1.14 -12.36 -2.92
CA THR A 96 -0.29 -11.16 -3.02
C THR A 96 0.29 -10.77 -1.67
N ILE A 97 -0.46 -10.98 -0.59
CA ILE A 97 -0.09 -10.51 0.75
C ILE A 97 0.44 -11.61 1.66
N ASP A 98 0.24 -12.88 1.30
CA ASP A 98 0.59 -14.06 2.11
C ASP A 98 2.04 -14.04 2.60
N SER A 99 3.00 -13.79 1.71
CA SER A 99 4.42 -13.70 2.07
C SER A 99 4.72 -12.60 3.09
N LEU A 100 4.05 -11.45 3.01
CA LEU A 100 4.23 -10.36 3.98
C LEU A 100 3.57 -10.71 5.32
N ALA A 101 2.36 -11.27 5.29
CA ALA A 101 1.62 -11.68 6.47
C ALA A 101 2.40 -12.72 7.29
N SER A 102 2.92 -13.75 6.61
CA SER A 102 3.77 -14.78 7.21
C SER A 102 5.03 -14.19 7.86
N ARG A 103 5.73 -13.29 7.17
CA ARG A 103 6.94 -12.63 7.70
C ARG A 103 6.67 -11.73 8.91
N LYS A 104 5.51 -11.09 8.96
CA LYS A 104 5.11 -10.22 10.07
C LYS A 104 4.45 -10.98 11.22
N GLY A 105 4.11 -12.26 11.02
CA GLY A 105 3.33 -13.04 11.98
C GLY A 105 1.90 -12.51 12.17
N LEU A 106 1.35 -11.84 11.16
CA LEU A 106 0.03 -11.20 11.22
C LEU A 106 -1.01 -12.01 10.45
N LYS A 107 -2.24 -12.02 10.97
CA LYS A 107 -3.38 -12.60 10.27
C LYS A 107 -3.87 -11.66 9.18
N ILE A 108 -4.38 -12.24 8.09
CA ILE A 108 -5.07 -11.48 7.04
C ILE A 108 -6.53 -11.27 7.49
N LEU A 109 -6.93 -10.01 7.63
CA LEU A 109 -8.27 -9.60 8.02
C LEU A 109 -9.14 -9.39 6.76
N PRO A 110 -10.24 -10.14 6.60
CA PRO A 110 -11.06 -10.04 5.41
C PRO A 110 -11.90 -8.75 5.41
N TYR A 111 -12.09 -8.16 4.22
CA TYR A 111 -13.07 -7.09 4.02
C TYR A 111 -13.88 -7.29 2.73
N LYS A 112 -15.03 -6.62 2.64
CA LYS A 112 -15.89 -6.63 1.45
C LYS A 112 -15.52 -5.46 0.52
N PRO A 113 -15.24 -5.70 -0.77
CA PRO A 113 -14.91 -4.63 -1.73
C PRO A 113 -15.98 -3.53 -1.85
N SER A 114 -17.25 -3.86 -1.58
CA SER A 114 -18.36 -2.91 -1.60
C SER A 114 -18.50 -2.06 -0.32
N ALA A 115 -17.72 -2.34 0.73
CA ALA A 115 -17.88 -1.74 2.05
C ALA A 115 -16.68 -0.85 2.46
N LEU A 116 -16.10 -0.12 1.51
CA LEU A 116 -14.87 0.68 1.74
C LEU A 116 -15.01 1.73 2.86
N LYS A 117 -16.16 2.41 2.94
CA LYS A 117 -16.44 3.38 4.02
C LYS A 117 -16.47 2.71 5.40
N LEU A 118 -17.03 1.50 5.49
CA LEU A 118 -17.05 0.73 6.73
C LEU A 118 -15.65 0.26 7.10
N LEU A 119 -14.86 -0.19 6.12
CA LEU A 119 -13.46 -0.57 6.32
C LEU A 119 -12.66 0.61 6.89
N HIS A 120 -12.70 1.77 6.24
CA HIS A 120 -12.00 2.97 6.71
C HIS A 120 -12.44 3.36 8.12
N LYS A 121 -13.75 3.44 8.39
CA LYS A 121 -14.27 3.74 9.72
C LYS A 121 -13.78 2.75 10.78
N THR A 122 -13.72 1.46 10.46
CA THR A 122 -13.28 0.42 11.41
C THR A 122 -11.80 0.61 11.76
N ILE A 123 -10.95 0.83 10.74
CA ILE A 123 -9.50 1.01 10.95
C ILE A 123 -9.21 2.35 11.63
N SER A 124 -9.89 3.42 11.25
CA SER A 124 -9.66 4.76 11.81
C SER A 124 -10.06 4.85 13.29
N GLN A 125 -11.03 4.04 13.72
CA GLN A 125 -11.45 3.97 15.12
C GLN A 125 -10.62 3.00 15.98
N ASP A 126 -9.86 2.10 15.36
CA ASP A 126 -9.00 1.15 16.09
C ASP A 126 -7.70 1.82 16.54
N THR A 127 -7.64 2.27 17.79
CA THR A 127 -6.46 2.95 18.34
C THR A 127 -5.22 2.06 18.49
N THR A 128 -5.34 0.74 18.27
CA THR A 128 -4.20 -0.20 18.34
C THR A 128 -3.41 -0.27 17.03
N GLN A 129 -3.98 0.24 15.94
CA GLN A 129 -3.36 0.19 14.61
C GLN A 129 -2.97 1.59 14.13
N SER A 130 -1.68 1.85 13.99
CA SER A 130 -1.14 3.11 13.43
C SER A 130 -0.77 2.96 11.96
N ALA A 131 -0.45 1.74 11.51
CA ALA A 131 -0.12 1.47 10.11
C ALA A 131 -0.77 0.17 9.63
N VAL A 132 -1.44 0.22 8.49
CA VAL A 132 -2.11 -0.94 7.89
C VAL A 132 -1.75 -1.08 6.41
N ILE A 133 -1.80 -2.31 5.90
CA ILE A 133 -1.77 -2.59 4.47
C ILE A 133 -3.11 -3.17 4.02
N VAL A 134 -3.65 -2.64 2.92
CA VAL A 134 -4.92 -3.07 2.33
C VAL A 134 -4.69 -3.51 0.88
N VAL A 135 -5.04 -4.76 0.59
CA VAL A 135 -4.95 -5.35 -0.75
C VAL A 135 -6.33 -5.42 -1.40
N GLY A 136 -6.48 -4.69 -2.49
CA GLY A 136 -7.72 -4.59 -3.25
C GLY A 136 -7.54 -4.89 -4.74
N HIS A 137 -8.26 -4.12 -5.55
CA HIS A 137 -8.38 -4.29 -6.99
C HIS A 137 -8.10 -2.96 -7.73
N SER A 138 -8.00 -3.01 -9.06
CA SER A 138 -7.81 -1.85 -9.93
C SER A 138 -8.77 -0.70 -9.64
N ASN A 139 -10.03 -1.01 -9.29
CA ASN A 139 -11.05 -0.02 -8.97
C ASN A 139 -11.16 0.32 -7.47
N THR A 140 -10.99 -0.67 -6.58
CA THR A 140 -11.25 -0.49 -5.13
C THR A 140 -10.08 0.13 -4.37
N THR A 141 -8.84 -0.07 -4.83
CA THR A 141 -7.66 0.56 -4.24
C THR A 141 -7.70 2.09 -4.39
N PRO A 142 -7.88 2.67 -5.59
CA PRO A 142 -8.04 4.13 -5.72
C PRO A 142 -9.34 4.65 -5.09
N ALA A 143 -10.43 3.87 -5.11
CA ALA A 143 -11.67 4.28 -4.45
C ALA A 143 -11.51 4.35 -2.92
N LEU A 144 -10.76 3.44 -2.31
CA LEU A 144 -10.45 3.50 -0.87
C LEU A 144 -9.57 4.71 -0.55
N ALA A 145 -8.61 5.05 -1.41
CA ALA A 145 -7.83 6.27 -1.26
C ALA A 145 -8.73 7.52 -1.23
N ASN A 146 -9.70 7.63 -2.15
CA ASN A 146 -10.68 8.74 -2.13
C ASN A 146 -11.51 8.77 -0.83
N VAL A 147 -11.92 7.59 -0.33
CA VAL A 147 -12.66 7.50 0.95
C VAL A 147 -11.83 8.05 2.09
N ILE A 148 -10.56 7.65 2.20
CA ILE A 148 -9.66 8.12 3.26
C ILE A 148 -9.39 9.62 3.07
N LEU A 149 -9.11 10.08 1.85
CA LEU A 149 -8.82 11.49 1.58
C LEU A 149 -10.02 12.43 1.76
N GLY A 150 -11.25 11.89 1.78
CA GLY A 150 -12.47 12.69 1.84
C GLY A 150 -12.76 13.51 0.56
N LYS A 151 -12.00 13.29 -0.52
CA LYS A 151 -12.11 14.01 -1.81
C LYS A 151 -11.88 13.07 -3.00
N GLN A 152 -12.35 13.50 -4.17
CA GLN A 152 -12.21 12.74 -5.42
C GLN A 152 -10.84 12.98 -6.08
N GLU A 153 -9.79 12.36 -5.54
CA GLU A 153 -8.43 12.43 -6.09
C GLU A 153 -8.22 11.51 -7.31
N PHE A 154 -8.91 10.37 -7.33
CA PHE A 154 -8.89 9.40 -8.43
C PHE A 154 -10.27 9.33 -9.10
N THR A 155 -10.38 9.71 -10.38
CA THR A 155 -11.65 9.69 -11.12
C THR A 155 -11.93 8.34 -11.79
N THR A 156 -10.89 7.55 -12.06
CA THR A 156 -10.97 6.22 -12.66
C THR A 156 -10.19 5.20 -11.82
N GLY A 157 -10.45 3.91 -12.07
CA GLY A 157 -9.59 2.84 -11.59
C GLY A 157 -8.21 2.86 -12.25
N PHE A 158 -7.29 2.07 -11.72
CA PHE A 158 -6.04 1.73 -12.40
C PHE A 158 -6.31 0.90 -13.65
N ASP A 159 -5.43 1.00 -14.63
CA ASP A 159 -5.47 0.14 -15.80
C ASP A 159 -5.34 -1.34 -15.40
N GLU A 160 -6.02 -2.26 -16.10
CA GLU A 160 -5.97 -3.68 -15.77
C GLU A 160 -4.58 -4.30 -15.94
N SER A 161 -3.70 -3.70 -16.75
CA SER A 161 -2.30 -4.09 -16.89
C SER A 161 -1.37 -3.45 -15.84
N ASP A 162 -1.86 -2.50 -15.04
CA ASP A 162 -1.06 -1.73 -14.10
C ASP A 162 -1.13 -2.33 -12.68
N TYR A 163 -0.05 -3.03 -12.30
CA TYR A 163 0.04 -3.84 -11.08
C TYR A 163 1.13 -3.39 -10.10
N ASP A 164 1.89 -2.35 -10.44
CA ASP A 164 3.04 -1.89 -9.66
C ASP A 164 2.69 -0.71 -8.72
N ASN A 165 1.44 -0.25 -8.73
CA ASN A 165 1.00 0.86 -7.89
C ASN A 165 1.02 0.52 -6.39
N ILE A 166 1.60 1.41 -5.59
CA ILE A 166 1.41 1.50 -4.15
C ILE A 166 1.03 2.93 -3.78
N LEU A 167 -0.14 3.08 -3.17
CA LEU A 167 -0.56 4.34 -2.59
C LEU A 167 -0.22 4.33 -1.11
N ILE A 168 0.42 5.39 -0.63
CA ILE A 168 0.60 5.63 0.80
C ILE A 168 -0.30 6.78 1.16
N VAL A 169 -1.39 6.50 1.87
CA VAL A 169 -2.35 7.52 2.30
C VAL A 169 -2.15 7.76 3.79
N ILE A 170 -1.98 9.03 4.18
CA ILE A 170 -1.89 9.44 5.57
C ILE A 170 -3.23 10.05 5.96
N ASP A 171 -3.95 9.37 6.84
CA ASP A 171 -5.17 9.84 7.47
C ASP A 171 -4.77 10.64 8.70
N ARG A 172 -4.77 11.97 8.55
CA ARG A 172 -4.25 12.91 9.52
C ARG A 172 -5.33 13.33 10.50
N LYS A 173 -4.95 13.48 11.77
CA LYS A 173 -5.91 13.88 12.82
C LYS A 173 -6.18 15.39 12.81
N GLU A 174 -5.15 16.20 12.58
CA GLU A 174 -5.18 17.67 12.74
C GLU A 174 -4.95 18.43 11.43
N GLU A 175 -4.53 17.74 10.38
CA GLU A 175 -4.17 18.30 9.08
C GLU A 175 -4.99 17.65 7.95
N GLU A 176 -4.80 18.11 6.72
CA GLU A 176 -5.42 17.49 5.55
C GLU A 176 -4.76 16.13 5.24
N ASN A 177 -5.58 15.14 4.92
CA ASN A 177 -5.13 13.82 4.50
C ASN A 177 -4.28 13.90 3.23
N THR A 178 -3.17 13.17 3.21
CA THR A 178 -2.21 13.20 2.10
C THR A 178 -2.11 11.85 1.41
N VAL A 179 -1.75 11.84 0.13
CA VAL A 179 -1.48 10.62 -0.63
C VAL A 179 -0.20 10.73 -1.42
N TYR A 180 0.64 9.69 -1.34
CA TYR A 180 1.80 9.50 -2.19
C TYR A 180 1.50 8.39 -3.19
N LYS A 181 1.59 8.70 -4.48
CA LYS A 181 1.31 7.77 -5.59
C LYS A 181 2.64 7.20 -6.09
N LEU A 182 3.02 6.02 -5.63
CA LEU A 182 4.34 5.43 -5.87
C LEU A 182 4.24 4.11 -6.61
N ARG A 183 5.37 3.58 -7.06
CA ARG A 183 5.44 2.32 -7.82
C ARG A 183 6.48 1.37 -7.24
N PHE A 184 6.28 0.07 -7.40
CA PHE A 184 7.21 -0.96 -6.95
C PHE A 184 7.23 -2.15 -7.93
N ASN A 185 8.43 -2.64 -8.26
CA ASN A 185 8.54 -3.74 -9.22
C ASN A 185 9.71 -4.67 -8.88
N SER A 186 9.51 -5.96 -9.14
CA SER A 186 10.53 -7.01 -8.98
C SER A 186 11.55 -7.07 -10.12
N LYS A 187 11.23 -6.47 -11.27
CA LYS A 187 12.11 -6.39 -12.44
C LYS A 187 12.91 -5.09 -12.43
N MET A 188 13.79 -4.90 -11.45
CA MET A 188 14.84 -3.87 -11.49
C MET A 188 16.08 -4.41 -10.80
#